data_AF-A0A966UNG3-F1
#
_entry.id   AF-A0A966UNG3-F1
#
_cell.length_a   1.000
_cell.length_b   1.000
_cell.length_c   1.000
_cell.angle_alpha   90.00
_cell.angle_beta   90.00
_cell.angle_gamma   90.00
#
_symmetry.space_group_name_H-M   'P 1'
#
loop_
_entity.id
_entity.type
_entity.pdbx_description
1 polymer ?
#
loop_
_entity_poly.entity_id
_entity_poly.type
_entity_poly.pdbx_seq_one_letter_code
_entity_poly.pdbx_strand_id
1 'polypeptide(L)'
;MFNFNFGKKKTSIKTILILTLIVASLSSCLKIEDKHIWDIIYEALVKYQPDSSLIPELQKDPGIIERKAKRTVDKTIRDYERLTGDDGTVKISPPRYSEKPVDTSVCYTDECRSLGGEIRLCAPWVDDCPKQ
;
A
#
# COMPACT_ATOMS: atom_id res chain seq x y z
N MET A 1 -18.76 24.18 -23.05
CA MET A 1 -17.69 24.89 -22.31
C MET A 1 -17.13 23.92 -21.28
N PHE A 2 -15.94 23.37 -21.52
CA PHE A 2 -15.33 22.37 -20.64
C PHE A 2 -14.61 23.07 -19.49
N ASN A 3 -15.00 22.75 -18.25
CA ASN A 3 -14.45 23.35 -17.04
C ASN A 3 -13.32 22.46 -16.52
N PHE A 4 -12.10 22.67 -17.03
CA PHE A 4 -10.93 21.93 -16.61
C PHE A 4 -10.43 22.46 -15.26
N ASN A 5 -10.67 21.71 -14.18
CA ASN A 5 -10.03 21.97 -12.89
C ASN A 5 -8.73 21.14 -12.83
N PHE A 6 -7.63 21.72 -13.29
CA PHE A 6 -6.31 21.09 -13.17
C PHE A 6 -5.73 21.32 -11.77
N GLY A 7 -5.37 20.22 -11.11
CA GLY A 7 -4.74 20.21 -9.79
C GLY A 7 -5.72 19.96 -8.63
N LYS A 8 -5.26 19.22 -7.61
CA LYS A 8 -6.02 19.03 -6.36
C LYS A 8 -6.20 20.40 -5.70
N LYS A 9 -7.43 20.75 -5.31
CA LYS A 9 -7.71 22.02 -4.61
C LYS A 9 -6.85 22.08 -3.35
N LYS A 10 -6.05 23.14 -3.22
CA LYS A 10 -5.21 23.38 -2.06
C LYS A 10 -6.11 23.48 -0.82
N THR A 11 -5.75 22.79 0.25
CA THR A 11 -6.50 22.85 1.50
C THR A 11 -6.56 24.30 2.00
N SER A 12 -7.74 24.73 2.40
CA SER A 12 -7.94 26.04 3.01
C SER A 12 -7.21 26.12 4.34
N ILE A 13 -6.41 27.16 4.57
CA ILE A 13 -5.70 27.41 5.83
C ILE A 13 -6.66 27.37 7.03
N LYS A 14 -7.90 27.85 6.84
CA LYS A 14 -8.95 27.82 7.87
C LYS A 14 -9.25 26.39 8.33
N THR A 15 -9.27 25.42 7.42
CA THR A 15 -9.55 24.01 7.72
C THR A 15 -8.44 23.40 8.58
N ILE A 16 -7.18 23.74 8.30
CA ILE A 16 -6.04 23.26 9.09
C ILE A 16 -6.09 23.86 10.50
N LEU A 17 -6.39 25.15 10.65
CA LEU A 17 -6.52 25.80 11.96
C LEU A 17 -7.65 25.23 12.81
N ILE A 18 -8.80 24.93 12.19
CA ILE A 18 -9.91 24.28 12.89
C ILE A 18 -9.50 22.87 13.33
N LEU A 19 -8.81 22.13 12.47
CA LEU A 19 -8.36 20.78 12.77
C LEU A 19 -7.32 20.77 13.91
N THR A 20 -6.35 21.69 13.90
CA THR A 20 -5.36 21.80 15.00
C THR A 20 -6.03 22.14 16.33
N LEU A 21 -7.05 22.99 16.33
CA LEU A 21 -7.84 23.31 17.53
C LEU A 21 -8.57 22.07 18.06
N ILE A 22 -9.17 21.27 17.18
CA ILE A 22 -9.85 20.02 17.54
C ILE A 22 -8.85 19.00 18.08
N VAL A 23 -7.67 18.89 17.47
CA VAL A 23 -6.61 17.99 17.96
C VAL A 23 -6.12 18.40 19.34
N ALA A 24 -5.89 19.70 19.56
CA ALA A 24 -5.45 20.20 20.85
C ALA A 24 -6.50 19.98 21.96
N SER A 25 -7.79 20.15 21.65
CA SER A 25 -8.86 19.89 22.61
C SER A 25 -9.02 18.39 22.91
N LEU A 26 -8.90 17.53 21.90
CA LEU A 26 -8.90 16.07 22.07
C LEU A 26 -7.69 15.58 22.87
N SER A 27 -6.51 16.14 22.61
CA SER A 27 -5.27 15.86 23.35
C SER A 27 -5.42 16.19 24.83
N SER A 28 -5.92 17.39 25.14
CA SER A 28 -6.17 17.83 26.51
C SER A 28 -7.22 16.96 27.22
N CYS A 29 -8.28 16.57 26.52
CA CYS A 29 -9.36 15.75 27.08
C CYS A 29 -8.93 14.29 27.32
N LEU A 30 -8.25 13.68 26.35
CA LEU A 30 -7.87 12.27 26.36
C LEU A 30 -6.50 12.02 27.02
N LYS A 31 -5.73 13.07 27.31
CA LYS A 31 -4.33 13.00 27.78
C LYS A 31 -3.45 12.13 26.86
N ILE A 32 -3.69 12.19 25.56
CA ILE A 32 -2.92 11.49 24.52
C ILE A 32 -2.00 12.50 23.85
N GLU A 33 -0.77 12.10 23.53
CA GLU A 33 0.17 12.96 22.81
C GLU A 33 -0.39 13.35 21.42
N ASP A 34 -0.30 14.64 21.08
CA ASP A 34 -0.77 15.20 19.80
C ASP A 34 -0.31 14.38 18.59
N LYS A 35 0.93 13.88 18.64
CA LYS A 35 1.54 13.07 17.57
C LYS A 35 0.73 11.81 17.27
N HIS A 36 0.19 11.14 18.30
CA HIS A 36 -0.62 9.95 18.11
C HIS A 36 -2.00 10.26 17.53
N ILE A 37 -2.59 11.40 17.90
CA ILE A 37 -3.86 11.84 17.33
C ILE A 37 -3.68 12.18 15.84
N TRP A 38 -2.60 12.89 15.49
CA TRP A 38 -2.26 13.17 14.10
C TRP A 38 -2.02 11.92 13.27
N ASP A 39 -1.39 10.92 13.88
CA ASP A 39 -1.15 9.63 13.24
C ASP A 39 -2.46 8.89 12.93
N ILE A 40 -3.42 8.88 13.87
CA ILE A 40 -4.75 8.29 13.67
C ILE A 40 -5.53 9.03 12.58
N ILE A 41 -5.51 10.37 12.61
CA ILE A 41 -6.17 11.20 11.59
C ILE A 41 -5.58 10.89 10.21
N TYR A 42 -4.26 10.82 10.10
CA TYR A 42 -3.59 10.51 8.84
C TYR A 42 -3.98 9.11 8.32
N GLU A 43 -3.96 8.09 9.17
CA GLU A 43 -4.36 6.72 8.76
C GLU A 43 -5.82 6.64 8.35
N ALA A 44 -6.71 7.32 9.08
CA ALA A 44 -8.13 7.39 8.74
C ALA A 44 -8.34 8.09 7.39
N LEU A 45 -7.64 9.19 7.13
CA LEU A 45 -7.69 9.88 5.84
C LEU A 45 -7.20 8.98 4.70
N VAL A 46 -6.07 8.30 4.85
CA VAL A 46 -5.55 7.40 3.81
C VAL A 46 -6.49 6.24 3.54
N LYS A 47 -7.12 5.68 4.58
CA LYS A 47 -8.00 4.51 4.47
C LYS A 47 -9.39 4.84 3.89
N TYR A 48 -9.99 5.94 4.32
CA TYR A 48 -11.39 6.26 4.00
C TYR A 48 -11.53 7.38 2.96
N GLN A 49 -10.53 8.26 2.82
CA GLN A 49 -10.56 9.43 1.92
C GLN A 49 -9.19 9.66 1.24
N PRO A 50 -8.71 8.71 0.41
CA PRO A 50 -7.38 8.78 -0.19
C PRO A 50 -7.18 10.02 -1.08
N ASP A 51 -8.27 10.62 -1.57
CA ASP A 51 -8.22 11.84 -2.39
C ASP A 51 -8.26 13.15 -1.60
N SER A 52 -8.27 13.09 -0.27
CA SER A 52 -8.32 14.27 0.58
C SER A 52 -7.16 15.23 0.31
N SER A 53 -7.48 16.52 0.21
CA SER A 53 -6.48 17.59 0.07
C SER A 53 -5.63 17.78 1.33
N LEU A 54 -6.04 17.19 2.46
CA LEU A 54 -5.32 17.25 3.73
C LEU A 54 -4.08 16.35 3.74
N ILE A 55 -4.11 15.22 3.04
CA ILE A 55 -2.99 14.26 2.98
C ILE A 55 -1.68 14.95 2.54
N PRO A 56 -1.61 15.66 1.39
CA PRO A 56 -0.36 16.30 0.98
C PRO A 56 0.10 17.43 1.91
N GLU A 57 -0.80 18.05 2.68
CA GLU A 57 -0.42 19.04 3.68
C GLU A 57 0.18 18.37 4.94
N LEU A 58 -0.41 17.28 5.41
CA LEU A 58 0.12 16.49 6.53
C LEU A 58 1.46 15.83 6.17
N GLN A 59 1.66 15.46 4.91
CA GLN A 59 2.92 14.89 4.44
C GLN A 59 4.09 15.89 4.43
N LYS A 60 3.83 17.20 4.59
CA LYS A 60 4.90 18.20 4.76
C LYS A 60 5.58 18.13 6.12
N ASP A 61 4.92 17.54 7.12
CA ASP A 61 5.52 17.29 8.43
C ASP A 61 6.41 16.02 8.35
N PRO A 62 7.74 16.16 8.50
CA PRO A 62 8.65 15.02 8.42
C PRO A 62 8.39 13.99 9.51
N GLY A 63 7.90 14.40 10.68
CA GLY A 63 7.61 13.50 11.79
C GLY A 63 6.45 12.55 11.50
N ILE A 64 5.43 13.00 10.76
CA ILE A 64 4.32 12.15 10.33
C ILE A 64 4.81 11.09 9.34
N ILE A 65 5.67 11.49 8.40
CA ILE A 65 6.23 10.57 7.40
C ILE A 65 7.11 9.50 8.05
N GLU A 66 7.99 9.90 8.97
CA GLU A 66 8.88 8.96 9.67
C GLU A 66 8.07 7.92 10.46
N ARG A 67 7.09 8.37 11.26
CA ARG A 67 6.24 7.45 12.03
C ARG A 67 5.40 6.55 11.13
N LYS A 68 4.88 7.07 10.01
CA LYS A 68 4.18 6.27 9.00
C LYS A 68 5.09 5.20 8.41
N ALA A 69 6.33 5.55 8.05
CA ALA A 69 7.28 4.61 7.49
C ALA A 69 7.54 3.47 8.47
N LYS A 70 7.84 3.80 9.74
CA LYS A 70 8.02 2.81 10.81
C LYS A 70 6.80 1.89 10.96
N ARG A 71 5.59 2.45 11.10
CA ARG A 71 4.35 1.66 11.22
C ARG A 71 4.11 0.76 10.02
N THR A 72 4.39 1.24 8.81
CA THR A 72 4.20 0.47 7.57
C THR A 72 5.16 -0.71 7.52
N VAL A 73 6.43 -0.48 7.86
CA VAL A 73 7.45 -1.54 7.93
C VAL A 73 7.07 -2.56 9.00
N ASP A 74 6.75 -2.11 10.22
CA ASP A 74 6.36 -2.99 11.33
C ASP A 74 5.13 -3.85 10.96
N LYS A 75 4.13 -3.24 10.29
CA LYS A 75 2.95 -3.98 9.81
C LYS A 75 3.33 -5.02 8.76
N THR A 76 4.19 -4.65 7.81
CA THR A 76 4.62 -5.55 6.74
C THR A 76 5.41 -6.73 7.29
N ILE A 77 6.25 -6.50 8.29
CA ILE A 77 6.99 -7.55 9.00
C ILE A 77 6.00 -8.52 9.67
N ARG A 78 5.03 -8.01 10.44
CA ARG A 78 4.01 -8.86 11.08
C ARG A 78 3.17 -9.64 10.07
N ASP A 79 2.79 -9.01 8.96
CA ASP A 79 2.04 -9.69 7.90
C ASP A 79 2.88 -10.79 7.25
N TYR A 80 4.18 -10.57 7.09
CA TYR A 80 5.11 -11.58 6.59
C TYR A 80 5.30 -12.73 7.57
N GLU A 81 5.56 -12.46 8.85
CA GLU A 81 5.71 -13.48 9.90
C GLU A 81 4.46 -14.37 9.99
N ARG A 82 3.27 -13.75 9.96
CA ARG A 82 1.99 -14.47 9.93
C ARG A 82 1.86 -15.41 8.73
N LEU A 83 2.48 -15.08 7.59
CA LEU A 83 2.48 -15.91 6.39
C LEU A 83 3.54 -17.03 6.44
N THR A 84 4.64 -16.84 7.19
CA THR A 84 5.77 -17.78 7.24
C THR A 84 5.81 -18.67 8.49
N GLY A 85 4.91 -18.44 9.45
CA GLY A 85 4.70 -19.29 10.62
C GLY A 85 5.34 -18.79 11.90
N ASP A 86 5.62 -17.48 12.01
CA ASP A 86 6.05 -16.78 13.24
C ASP A 86 7.27 -17.39 13.96
N ASP A 87 8.16 -18.10 13.27
CA ASP A 87 9.30 -18.79 13.87
C ASP A 87 10.56 -17.92 14.04
N GLY A 88 10.44 -16.62 13.74
CA GLY A 88 11.55 -15.66 13.79
C GLY A 88 12.63 -15.89 12.73
N THR A 89 12.44 -16.86 11.82
CA THR A 89 13.36 -17.10 10.71
C THR A 89 12.83 -16.48 9.43
N VAL A 90 13.68 -15.71 8.75
CA VAL A 90 13.35 -15.15 7.45
C VAL A 90 13.35 -16.29 6.42
N LYS A 91 12.15 -16.73 6.03
CA LYS A 91 11.91 -17.75 5.01
C LYS A 91 11.59 -17.11 3.67
N ILE A 92 12.48 -17.25 2.71
CA ILE A 92 12.17 -16.95 1.31
C ILE A 92 11.53 -18.21 0.72
N SER A 93 10.24 -18.14 0.38
CA SER A 93 9.56 -19.25 -0.28
C SER A 93 10.25 -19.54 -1.63
N PRO A 94 10.48 -20.83 -1.97
CA PRO A 94 11.13 -21.19 -3.22
C PRO A 94 10.30 -20.72 -4.42
N PRO A 95 10.94 -20.46 -5.58
CA PRO A 95 10.23 -20.16 -6.81
C PRO A 95 9.34 -21.33 -7.21
N ARG A 96 8.16 -21.02 -7.72
CA ARG A 96 7.14 -21.97 -8.14
C ARG A 96 7.31 -22.27 -9.63
N TYR A 97 7.19 -23.52 -10.01
CA TYR A 97 7.11 -23.88 -11.43
C TYR A 97 5.71 -23.55 -11.96
N SER A 98 5.64 -22.88 -13.10
CA SER A 98 4.38 -22.68 -13.83
C SER A 98 4.62 -22.94 -15.29
N GLU A 99 3.83 -23.83 -15.85
CA GLU A 99 3.81 -24.12 -17.28
C GLU A 99 2.46 -23.69 -17.82
N LYS A 100 2.48 -22.80 -18.82
CA LYS A 100 1.27 -22.35 -19.50
C LYS A 100 0.93 -23.31 -20.64
N PRO A 101 -0.34 -23.43 -21.05
CA PRO A 101 -0.68 -24.12 -22.29
C PRO A 101 -0.10 -23.37 -23.49
N VAL A 102 0.06 -24.07 -24.61
CA VAL A 102 0.52 -23.48 -25.87
C VAL A 102 -0.46 -22.39 -26.32
N ASP A 103 0.05 -21.19 -26.54
CA ASP A 103 -0.72 -20.09 -27.11
C ASP A 103 -0.83 -20.27 -28.63
N THR A 104 -2.02 -20.67 -29.09
CA THR A 104 -2.31 -20.90 -30.51
C THR A 104 -2.34 -19.63 -31.36
N SER A 105 -2.35 -18.45 -30.74
CA SER A 105 -2.25 -17.17 -31.47
C SER A 105 -0.82 -16.86 -31.91
N VAL A 106 0.17 -17.38 -31.18
CA VAL A 106 1.61 -17.19 -31.45
C VAL A 106 2.21 -18.44 -32.10
N CYS A 107 1.88 -19.64 -31.61
CA CYS A 107 2.31 -20.91 -32.18
C CYS A 107 1.32 -21.42 -33.25
N TYR A 108 1.55 -21.05 -34.51
CA TYR A 108 0.71 -21.46 -35.65
C TYR A 108 1.26 -22.66 -36.43
N THR A 109 2.52 -23.08 -36.23
CA THR A 109 3.09 -24.25 -36.91
C THR A 109 2.89 -25.54 -36.11
N ASP A 110 2.86 -26.68 -36.81
CA ASP A 110 2.66 -27.99 -36.17
C ASP A 110 3.84 -28.38 -35.28
N GLU A 111 5.06 -27.93 -35.60
CA GLU A 111 6.22 -28.10 -34.72
C GLU A 111 6.06 -27.29 -33.41
N CYS A 112 5.61 -26.03 -33.51
CA CYS A 112 5.40 -25.15 -32.35
C CYS A 112 4.31 -25.69 -31.41
N ARG A 113 3.23 -26.27 -31.98
CA ARG A 113 2.15 -26.93 -31.22
C ARG A 113 2.59 -28.23 -30.56
N SER A 114 3.60 -28.90 -31.12
CA SER A 114 4.17 -30.12 -30.54
C SER A 114 5.09 -29.84 -29.35
N LEU A 115 5.60 -28.61 -29.23
CA LEU A 115 6.33 -28.15 -28.06
C LEU A 115 5.34 -27.78 -26.94
N GLY A 116 5.74 -28.01 -25.69
CA GLY A 116 4.98 -27.51 -24.53
C GLY A 116 4.88 -25.98 -24.53
N GLY A 117 3.93 -25.43 -23.78
CA GLY A 117 3.80 -23.98 -23.66
C GLY A 117 4.92 -23.36 -22.80
N GLU A 118 4.81 -22.06 -22.54
CA GLU A 118 5.86 -21.32 -21.83
C GLU A 118 6.10 -21.89 -20.42
N ILE A 119 7.35 -22.30 -20.17
CA ILE A 119 7.83 -22.75 -18.86
C ILE A 119 8.45 -21.56 -18.13
N ARG A 120 7.95 -21.26 -16.93
CA ARG A 120 8.45 -20.16 -16.08
C ARG A 120 8.69 -20.59 -14.64
N LEU A 121 9.77 -20.07 -14.06
CA LEU A 121 9.98 -20.03 -12.62
C LEU A 121 9.38 -18.73 -12.09
N CYS A 122 8.45 -18.87 -11.17
CA CYS A 122 7.47 -17.88 -10.79
C CYS A 122 7.71 -17.51 -9.32
N ALA A 123 7.85 -16.22 -9.01
CA ALA A 123 7.99 -15.81 -7.62
C ALA A 123 6.67 -16.00 -6.85
N PRO A 124 6.71 -16.45 -5.58
CA PRO A 124 5.51 -16.80 -4.82
C PRO A 124 4.61 -15.59 -4.47
N TRP A 125 5.11 -14.37 -4.60
CA TRP A 125 4.38 -13.11 -4.37
C TRP A 125 3.76 -12.49 -5.63
N VAL A 126 3.92 -13.12 -6.80
CA VAL A 126 3.31 -12.66 -8.05
C VAL A 126 1.91 -13.27 -8.18
N ASP A 127 0.89 -12.43 -8.36
CA ASP A 127 -0.52 -12.85 -8.36
C ASP A 127 -0.89 -13.85 -9.49
N ASP A 128 -0.23 -13.73 -10.65
CA ASP A 128 -0.43 -14.61 -11.82
C ASP A 128 0.29 -15.97 -11.69
N CYS A 129 0.95 -16.24 -10.56
CA CYS A 129 1.60 -17.52 -10.32
C CYS A 129 0.68 -18.50 -9.58
N PRO A 130 0.81 -19.82 -9.81
CA PRO A 130 -0.02 -20.84 -9.17
C PRO A 130 0.04 -20.70 -7.63
N LYS A 131 -1.14 -20.79 -6.99
CA LYS A 131 -1.31 -20.52 -5.55
C LYS A 131 -1.13 -21.75 -4.65
N GLN A 132 -1.08 -22.96 -5.24
CA GLN A 132 -0.72 -24.24 -4.63
C GLN A 132 -0.31 -25.22 -5.73
#